data_AF-A0AAV7G1K0-F1
#
_entry.id   AF-A0AAV7G1K0-F1
#
_cell.length_a   1.000
_cell.length_b   1.000
_cell.length_c   1.000
_cell.angle_alpha   90.00
_cell.angle_beta   90.00
_cell.angle_gamma   90.00
#
_symmetry.space_group_name_H-M   'P 1'
#
loop_
_entity.id
_entity.type
_entity.pdbx_description
1 polymer ?
#
loop_
_entity_poly.entity_id
_entity_poly.type
_entity_poly.pdbx_seq_one_letter_code
_entity_poly.pdbx_strand_id
1 'polypeptide(L)'
;MINQQMRDQQNLEAENKKLQSMLLEKEAQQLSSVVIEEFKKSYAFKIIIQDHVQEAHNHIYDIEVKALEAECIEDGFIRGFMKGVHAMQRKTGAEIEGLTPSQASGDPSSDSGGEELESELQ
;
A
#
# COMPACT_ATOMS: atom_id res chain seq x y z
N MET A 1 32.42 64.36 -31.99
CA MET A 1 31.05 63.95 -31.57
C MET A 1 30.74 62.49 -31.88
N ILE A 2 30.97 62.01 -33.11
CA ILE A 2 30.60 60.64 -33.55
C ILE A 2 31.20 59.51 -32.68
N ASN A 3 32.47 59.61 -32.27
CA ASN A 3 33.11 58.60 -31.41
C ASN A 3 32.55 58.53 -29.98
N GLN A 4 31.89 59.58 -29.50
CA GLN A 4 31.28 59.55 -28.17
C GLN A 4 29.95 58.77 -28.22
N GLN A 5 29.08 59.10 -29.19
CA GLN A 5 27.82 58.38 -29.39
C GLN A 5 28.03 56.88 -29.62
N MET A 6 29.05 56.50 -30.40
CA MET A 6 29.33 55.07 -30.64
C MET A 6 29.68 54.33 -29.34
N ARG A 7 30.47 54.96 -28.46
CA ARG A 7 30.83 54.38 -27.15
C ARG A 7 29.63 54.31 -26.21
N ASP A 8 28.82 55.35 -26.18
CA ASP A 8 27.62 55.39 -25.35
C ASP A 8 26.62 54.29 -25.79
N GLN A 9 26.48 54.07 -27.09
CA GLN A 9 25.64 53.01 -27.64
C GLN A 9 26.18 51.61 -27.30
N GLN A 10 27.48 51.39 -27.41
CA GLN A 10 28.10 50.11 -27.00
C GLN A 10 27.93 49.83 -25.50
N ASN A 11 28.05 50.85 -24.66
CA ASN A 11 27.84 50.71 -23.22
C ASN A 11 26.39 50.36 -22.89
N LEU A 12 25.42 51.05 -23.52
CA LEU A 12 23.99 50.74 -23.38
C LEU A 12 23.66 49.31 -23.81
N GLU A 13 24.27 48.84 -24.89
CA GLU A 13 24.03 47.50 -25.41
C GLU A 13 24.61 46.41 -24.48
N ALA A 14 25.78 46.66 -23.91
CA ALA A 14 26.39 45.79 -22.90
C ALA A 14 25.57 45.75 -21.60
N GLU A 15 25.08 46.91 -21.15
CA GLU A 15 24.23 47.01 -19.95
C GLU A 15 22.89 46.30 -20.17
N ASN A 16 22.27 46.46 -21.34
CA ASN A 16 21.02 45.78 -21.67
C ASN A 16 21.19 44.25 -21.69
N LYS A 17 22.28 43.74 -22.28
CA LYS A 17 22.60 42.30 -22.22
C LYS A 17 22.78 41.80 -20.79
N LYS A 18 23.45 42.58 -19.94
CA LYS A 18 23.64 42.26 -18.52
C LYS A 18 22.29 42.20 -17.79
N LEU A 19 21.43 43.20 -17.99
CA LEU A 19 20.11 43.26 -17.37
C LEU A 19 19.22 42.09 -17.82
N GLN A 20 19.24 41.74 -19.11
CA GLN A 20 18.53 40.57 -19.62
C GLN A 20 19.01 39.27 -18.98
N SER A 21 20.33 39.09 -18.83
CA SER A 21 20.89 37.92 -18.15
C SER A 21 20.44 37.84 -16.68
N MET A 22 20.46 38.97 -15.96
CA MET A 22 20.02 39.02 -14.57
C MET A 22 18.52 38.74 -14.43
N LEU A 23 17.70 39.20 -15.38
CA LEU A 23 16.27 38.94 -15.40
C LEU A 23 15.98 37.45 -15.57
N LEU A 24 16.62 36.80 -16.55
CA LEU A 24 16.45 35.36 -16.79
C LEU A 24 16.87 34.53 -15.58
N GLU A 25 17.96 34.91 -14.91
CA GLU A 25 18.40 34.24 -13.69
C GLU A 25 17.37 34.39 -12.55
N LYS A 26 16.83 35.59 -12.35
CA LYS A 26 15.77 35.86 -11.37
C LYS A 26 14.50 35.06 -11.66
N GLU A 27 14.08 35.00 -12.92
CA GLU A 27 12.92 34.21 -13.36
C GLU A 27 13.14 32.71 -13.12
N ALA A 28 14.32 32.19 -13.45
CA ALA A 28 14.67 30.79 -13.20
C ALA A 28 14.68 30.46 -11.69
N GLN A 29 15.23 31.33 -10.85
CA GLN A 29 15.20 31.18 -9.39
C GLN A 29 13.77 31.20 -8.85
N GLN A 30 12.93 32.10 -9.35
CA GLN A 30 11.52 32.19 -8.96
C GLN A 30 10.75 30.93 -9.34
N LEU A 31 10.91 30.45 -10.58
CA LEU A 31 10.29 29.21 -11.04
C LEU A 31 10.75 28.01 -10.21
N SER A 32 12.06 27.91 -9.94
CA SER A 32 12.62 26.87 -9.09
C SER A 32 11.99 26.87 -7.69
N SER A 33 11.81 28.05 -7.08
CA SER A 33 11.17 28.18 -5.78
C SER A 33 9.71 27.70 -5.80
N VAL A 34 8.94 28.04 -6.83
CA VAL A 34 7.54 27.61 -6.97
C VAL A 34 7.44 26.10 -7.11
N VAL A 35 8.27 25.51 -7.96
CA VAL A 35 8.31 24.05 -8.20
C VAL A 35 8.64 23.29 -6.92
N ILE A 36 9.60 23.79 -6.11
CA ILE A 36 9.96 23.17 -4.83
C ILE A 36 8.77 23.17 -3.87
N GLU A 37 8.04 24.28 -3.77
CA GLU A 37 6.86 24.36 -2.89
C GLU A 37 5.71 23.48 -3.36
N GLU A 38 5.46 23.39 -4.67
CA GLU A 38 4.48 22.45 -5.22
C GLU A 38 4.86 21.00 -4.98
N PHE A 39 6.14 20.65 -5.12
CA PHE A 39 6.65 19.31 -4.81
C PHE A 39 6.44 18.96 -3.33
N LYS A 40 6.73 19.89 -2.40
CA LYS A 40 6.46 19.69 -0.97
C LYS A 40 4.98 19.44 -0.70
N LYS A 41 4.08 20.20 -1.32
CA LYS A 41 2.63 20.02 -1.20
C LYS A 41 2.18 18.65 -1.72
N SER A 42 2.68 18.24 -2.88
CA SER A 42 2.40 16.92 -3.46
C SER A 42 2.88 15.79 -2.57
N TYR A 43 4.08 15.93 -2.00
CA TYR A 43 4.64 14.95 -1.08
C TYR A 43 3.83 14.84 0.23
N ALA A 44 3.41 15.97 0.80
CA ALA A 44 2.52 15.98 1.97
C ALA A 44 1.17 15.29 1.68
N PHE A 45 0.58 15.57 0.52
CA PHE A 45 -0.65 14.90 0.08
C PHE A 45 -0.46 13.39 -0.06
N LYS A 46 0.66 12.94 -0.64
CA LYS A 46 0.99 11.52 -0.76
C LYS A 46 1.03 10.84 0.62
N ILE A 47 1.67 11.44 1.61
CA ILE A 47 1.73 10.89 2.98
C ILE A 47 0.32 10.71 3.54
N ILE A 48 -0.52 11.75 3.45
CA ILE A 48 -1.91 11.70 3.94
C ILE A 48 -2.68 10.55 3.29
N ILE A 49 -2.58 10.37 1.98
CA ILE A 49 -3.26 9.28 1.28
C ILE A 49 -2.72 7.91 1.73
N GLN A 50 -1.40 7.77 1.89
CA GLN A 50 -0.80 6.52 2.38
C GLN A 50 -1.29 6.17 3.79
N ASP A 51 -1.40 7.16 4.68
CA ASP A 51 -1.90 6.96 6.03
C ASP A 51 -3.36 6.48 6.02
N HIS A 52 -4.24 7.11 5.20
CA HIS A 52 -5.64 6.70 5.08
C HIS A 52 -5.79 5.29 4.48
N VAL A 53 -4.98 4.95 3.48
CA VAL A 53 -4.98 3.61 2.90
C VAL A 53 -4.55 2.58 3.94
N GLN A 54 -3.53 2.87 4.74
CA GLN A 54 -3.08 1.98 5.81
C GLN A 54 -4.12 1.83 6.91
N GLU A 55 -4.79 2.91 7.30
CA GLU A 55 -5.89 2.87 8.28
C GLU A 55 -7.06 2.03 7.77
N ALA A 56 -7.50 2.25 6.54
CA ALA A 56 -8.56 1.46 5.92
C ALA A 56 -8.19 -0.03 5.82
N HIS A 57 -6.95 -0.34 5.44
CA HIS A 57 -6.45 -1.71 5.39
C HIS A 57 -6.47 -2.38 6.78
N ASN A 58 -6.02 -1.68 7.82
CA ASN A 58 -6.05 -2.18 9.19
C ASN A 58 -7.49 -2.41 9.67
N HIS A 59 -8.40 -1.50 9.34
CA HIS A 59 -9.80 -1.61 9.71
C HIS A 59 -10.47 -2.84 9.07
N ILE A 60 -10.21 -3.09 7.79
CA ILE A 60 -10.68 -4.31 7.10
C ILE A 60 -10.18 -5.55 7.82
N TYR A 61 -8.88 -5.60 8.15
CA TYR A 61 -8.31 -6.73 8.88
C TYR A 61 -8.97 -6.94 10.24
N ASP A 62 -9.20 -5.88 11.01
CA ASP A 62 -9.84 -5.98 12.32
C ASP A 62 -11.27 -6.52 12.22
N ILE A 63 -12.03 -6.12 11.20
CA ILE A 63 -13.35 -6.67 10.92
C ILE A 63 -13.25 -8.17 10.61
N GLU A 64 -12.31 -8.56 9.76
CA GLU A 64 -12.14 -9.95 9.34
C GLU A 64 -11.70 -10.86 10.48
N VAL A 65 -10.80 -10.39 11.35
CA VAL A 65 -10.40 -11.12 12.56
C VAL A 65 -11.57 -11.30 13.51
N LYS A 66 -12.40 -10.27 13.70
CA LYS A 66 -13.60 -10.40 14.54
C LYS A 66 -14.63 -11.36 13.95
N ALA A 67 -14.86 -11.29 12.64
CA ALA A 67 -15.76 -12.22 11.94
C ALA A 67 -15.26 -13.66 12.06
N LEU A 68 -13.95 -13.84 11.95
CA LEU A 68 -13.32 -15.14 12.14
C LEU A 68 -13.48 -15.69 13.54
N GLU A 69 -13.26 -14.86 14.56
CA GLU A 69 -13.42 -15.26 15.96
C GLU A 69 -14.83 -15.78 16.22
N ALA A 70 -15.85 -15.11 15.66
CA ALA A 70 -17.23 -15.58 15.71
C ALA A 70 -17.41 -16.94 15.01
N GLU A 71 -16.87 -17.11 13.80
CA GLU A 71 -16.94 -18.39 13.09
C GLU A 71 -16.15 -19.52 13.75
N CYS A 72 -15.03 -19.24 14.44
CA CYS A 72 -14.32 -20.23 15.25
C CYS A 72 -15.22 -20.79 16.35
N ILE A 73 -16.05 -19.93 16.94
CA ILE A 73 -17.00 -20.27 18.01
C ILE A 73 -18.20 -21.02 17.43
N GLU A 74 -18.70 -20.63 16.26
CA GLU A 74 -19.92 -21.19 15.65
C GLU A 74 -19.66 -22.46 14.81
N ASP A 75 -18.65 -22.46 13.94
CA ASP A 75 -18.40 -23.52 12.93
C ASP A 75 -17.27 -24.50 13.32
N GLY A 76 -16.64 -24.28 14.47
CA GLY A 76 -15.59 -25.12 15.02
C GLY A 76 -14.16 -24.67 14.65
N PHE A 77 -13.24 -24.98 15.57
CA PHE A 77 -11.85 -24.47 15.61
C PHE A 77 -11.07 -24.63 14.30
N ILE A 78 -11.19 -25.77 13.59
CA ILE A 78 -10.39 -26.03 12.38
C ILE A 78 -10.77 -25.09 11.23
N ARG A 79 -12.08 -24.81 11.04
CA ARG A 79 -12.55 -23.93 9.97
C ARG A 79 -12.14 -22.48 10.22
N GLY A 80 -12.31 -22.03 11.47
CA GLY A 80 -11.90 -20.69 11.86
C GLY A 80 -10.37 -20.52 11.91
N PHE A 81 -9.60 -21.55 12.24
CA PHE A 81 -8.13 -21.48 12.14
C PHE A 81 -7.66 -21.22 10.69
N MET A 82 -8.18 -21.98 9.72
CA MET A 82 -7.80 -21.84 8.30
C MET A 82 -8.14 -20.46 7.72
N LYS A 83 -9.30 -19.90 8.08
CA LYS A 83 -9.67 -18.55 7.63
C LYS A 83 -8.82 -17.45 8.29
N GLY A 84 -8.30 -17.66 9.51
CA GLY A 84 -7.40 -16.72 10.18
C GLY A 84 -6.02 -16.67 9.60
N VAL A 85 -5.52 -17.82 9.17
CA VAL A 85 -4.31 -17.91 8.35
C VAL A 85 -4.45 -17.05 7.09
N HIS A 86 -5.58 -17.16 6.38
CA HIS A 86 -5.83 -16.33 5.19
C HIS A 86 -5.94 -14.82 5.50
N ALA A 87 -6.57 -14.44 6.62
CA ALA A 87 -6.61 -13.04 7.04
C ALA A 87 -5.19 -12.52 7.34
N MET A 88 -4.35 -13.31 8.01
CA MET A 88 -2.97 -12.95 8.33
C MET A 88 -2.09 -12.82 7.06
N GLN A 89 -2.23 -13.74 6.11
CA GLN A 89 -1.54 -13.68 4.82
C GLN A 89 -1.88 -12.39 4.06
N ARG A 90 -3.16 -11.99 4.02
CA ARG A 90 -3.58 -10.72 3.40
C ARG A 90 -2.95 -9.51 4.09
N LYS A 91 -2.81 -9.52 5.42
CA LYS A 91 -2.20 -8.43 6.18
C LYS A 91 -0.69 -8.29 5.95
N THR A 92 0.02 -9.41 5.85
CA THR A 92 1.49 -9.42 5.74
C THR A 92 1.99 -9.49 4.29
N GLY A 93 1.12 -9.82 3.34
CA GLY A 93 1.49 -10.03 1.94
C GLY A 93 2.40 -11.24 1.71
N ALA A 94 2.61 -12.06 2.75
CA ALA A 94 3.47 -13.24 2.72
C ALA A 94 2.60 -14.50 2.65
N GLU A 95 2.96 -15.42 1.77
CA GLU A 95 2.35 -16.74 1.70
C GLU A 95 2.90 -17.58 2.86
N ILE A 96 2.00 -18.10 3.72
CA ILE A 96 2.40 -18.97 4.82
C ILE A 96 2.42 -20.40 4.27
N GLU A 97 3.63 -20.87 3.94
CA GLU A 97 3.88 -22.22 3.43
C GLU A 97 3.63 -23.28 4.53
N GLY A 98 2.93 -24.38 4.19
CA GLY A 98 2.75 -25.53 5.09
C GLY A 98 1.38 -25.70 5.78
N LEU A 99 0.35 -24.94 5.38
CA LEU A 99 -1.00 -25.01 5.97
C LEU A 99 -2.06 -25.62 5.04
N THR A 100 -1.65 -26.34 4.00
CA THR A 100 -2.58 -27.18 3.23
C THR A 100 -3.12 -28.28 4.13
N PRO A 101 -4.45 -28.52 4.19
CA PRO A 101 -5.02 -29.68 4.87
C PRO A 101 -4.71 -30.97 4.10
N SER A 102 -3.44 -31.35 3.99
CA SER A 102 -3.08 -32.70 3.62
C SER A 102 -3.26 -33.58 4.86
N GLN A 103 -4.18 -34.54 4.78
CA GLN A 103 -4.41 -35.67 5.70
C GLN A 103 -5.65 -35.63 6.62
N ALA A 104 -6.85 -35.49 6.04
CA ALA A 104 -8.07 -35.99 6.68
C ALA A 104 -9.06 -36.69 5.72
N SER A 105 -8.63 -37.11 4.51
CA SER A 105 -9.44 -37.98 3.65
C SER A 105 -8.97 -39.43 3.78
N GLY A 106 -9.17 -40.00 4.97
CA GLY A 106 -9.21 -41.45 5.14
C GLY A 106 -10.67 -41.86 5.21
N ASP A 107 -11.33 -41.98 4.06
CA ASP A 107 -12.64 -42.61 4.01
C ASP A 107 -12.48 -44.06 4.49
N PRO A 108 -13.22 -44.54 5.52
CA PRO A 108 -13.35 -45.96 5.71
C PRO A 108 -14.19 -46.47 4.54
N SER A 109 -13.59 -47.34 3.72
CA SER A 109 -14.34 -48.11 2.72
C SER A 109 -15.45 -48.87 3.43
N SER A 110 -16.69 -48.41 3.25
CA SER A 110 -17.90 -49.09 3.73
C SER A 110 -18.15 -50.31 2.86
N ASP A 111 -17.51 -51.43 3.21
CA ASP A 111 -17.93 -52.74 2.72
C ASP A 111 -17.56 -53.83 3.74
N SER A 112 -18.53 -54.20 4.59
CA SER A 112 -18.96 -55.59 4.73
C SER A 112 -20.15 -55.64 5.69
N GLY A 113 -21.28 -56.15 5.20
CA GLY A 113 -22.43 -56.48 6.04
C GLY A 113 -22.14 -57.65 6.99
N GLY A 114 -23.00 -57.79 7.99
CA GLY A 114 -23.10 -59.03 8.76
C GLY A 114 -23.48 -58.84 10.22
N GLU A 115 -24.77 -59.03 10.49
CA GLU A 115 -25.34 -59.74 11.64
C GLU A 115 -25.58 -58.99 12.97
N GLU A 116 -26.87 -58.93 13.32
CA GLU A 116 -27.40 -58.62 14.65
C GLU A 116 -26.77 -59.54 15.69
N LEU A 117 -26.24 -58.97 16.78
CA LEU A 117 -26.11 -59.69 18.04
C LEU A 117 -26.70 -58.84 19.15
N GLU A 118 -27.89 -59.28 19.58
CA GLU A 118 -28.44 -58.99 20.89
C GLU A 118 -27.40 -59.30 21.97
N SER A 119 -27.29 -58.43 22.96
CA SER A 119 -26.70 -58.79 24.25
C SER A 119 -27.37 -57.98 25.35
N GLU A 120 -28.36 -58.62 25.98
CA GLU A 120 -28.74 -58.38 27.36
C GLU A 120 -27.50 -58.43 28.26
N LEU A 121 -27.37 -57.47 29.17
CA LEU A 121 -26.57 -57.64 30.38
C LEU A 121 -27.44 -57.25 31.58
N GLN A 122 -27.59 -58.25 32.47
CA GLN A 122 -28.31 -58.26 33.74
C GLN A 122 -27.81 -57.21 34.73
#